data_AF-A0A0M8WRR3-F1
#
_entry.id   AF-A0A0M8WRR3-F1
#
_cell.length_a   1.000
_cell.length_b   1.000
_cell.length_c   1.000
_cell.angle_alpha   90.00
_cell.angle_beta   90.00
_cell.angle_gamma   90.00
#
_symmetry.space_group_name_H-M   'P 1'
#
loop_
_entity.id
_entity.type
_entity.pdbx_description
1 polymer ?
#
loop_
_entity_poly.entity_id
_entity_poly.type
_entity_poly.pdbx_seq_one_letter_code
_entity_poly.pdbx_strand_id
1 'polypeptide(L)' 'MTGAGRYHLLLEAGGRPVQHGWWNREEVARDKFRRWVGEYGSMPGARVTLTDDETSDLLATWPDGQ' A
#
# COMPACT_ATOMS: atom_id res chain seq x y z
N MET A 1 -0.96 23.39 4.99
CA MET A 1 -0.02 22.39 4.44
C MET A 1 -0.80 21.14 4.17
N THR A 2 -1.13 20.84 2.91
CA THR A 2 -1.71 19.54 2.56
C THR A 2 -0.60 18.51 2.74
N GLY A 3 -0.57 17.82 3.88
CA GLY A 3 0.33 16.69 4.10
C GLY A 3 0.12 15.64 3.01
N ALA A 4 1.15 14.82 2.76
CA ALA A 4 1.20 13.87 1.65
C ALA A 4 -0.08 13.01 1.52
N GLY A 5 -0.72 12.69 2.65
CA GLY A 5 -1.96 11.93 2.80
C GLY A 5 -1.94 11.27 4.18
N ARG A 6 -3.06 10.69 4.63
CA ARG A 6 -3.11 9.87 5.85
C ARG A 6 -2.79 8.40 5.56
N TYR A 7 -3.22 7.91 4.42
CA TYR A 7 -3.11 6.51 4.04
C TYR A 7 -1.94 6.32 3.09
N HIS A 8 -0.97 5.52 3.50
CA HIS A 8 0.25 5.22 2.75
C HIS A 8 0.15 3.83 2.14
N LEU A 9 0.29 3.75 0.82
CA LEU A 9 0.42 2.50 0.08
C LEU A 9 1.87 2.32 -0.33
N LEU A 10 2.47 1.18 0.02
CA LEU A 10 3.84 0.82 -0.31
C LEU A 10 3.85 -0.49 -1.12
N LEU A 11 4.53 -0.49 -2.25
CA LEU A 11 4.89 -1.66 -3.03
C LEU A 11 6.38 -1.93 -2.82
N GLU A 12 6.68 -3.14 -2.40
CA GLU A 12 8.03 -3.68 -2.31
C GLU A 12 8.19 -4.86 -3.26
N ALA A 13 9.39 -5.06 -3.80
CA ALA A 13 9.76 -6.27 -4.50
C ALA A 13 11.08 -6.78 -3.94
N GLY A 14 11.10 -8.02 -3.42
CA GLY A 14 12.30 -8.60 -2.81
C GLY A 14 12.83 -7.80 -1.61
N GLY A 15 11.93 -7.21 -0.82
CA GLY A 15 12.27 -6.40 0.36
C GLY A 15 12.81 -5.00 0.05
N ARG A 16 12.63 -4.51 -1.18
CA ARG A 16 13.01 -3.16 -1.59
C ARG A 16 11.79 -2.36 -1.99
N PRO A 17 11.60 -1.12 -1.49
CA PRO A 17 10.58 -0.21 -1.98
C PRO A 17 10.73 0.04 -3.49
N VAL A 18 9.66 -0.22 -4.24
CA VAL A 18 9.58 0.01 -5.69
C VAL A 18 8.72 1.24 -5.98
N GLN A 19 7.59 1.34 -5.31
CA GLN A 19 6.65 2.44 -5.49
C GLN A 19 5.90 2.71 -4.20
N HIS A 20 5.53 3.96 -3.98
CA HIS A 20 4.68 4.32 -2.86
C HIS A 20 3.76 5.50 -3.23
N GLY A 21 2.64 5.62 -2.52
CA GLY A 21 1.68 6.68 -2.74
C GLY A 21 0.90 7.01 -1.48
N TRP A 22 0.36 8.23 -1.43
CA TRP A 22 -0.34 8.75 -0.28
C TRP A 22 -1.73 9.28 -0.66
N TRP A 23 -2.72 9.02 0.19
CA TRP A 23 -4.10 9.45 0.00
C TRP A 23 -4.72 9.99 1.29
N ASN A 24 -5.63 10.95 1.16
CA ASN A 24 -6.38 11.51 2.28
C ASN A 24 -7.66 10.71 2.62
N ARG A 25 -8.12 9.83 1.72
CA ARG A 25 -9.34 9.03 1.89
C ARG A 25 -9.01 7.54 1.87
N GLU A 26 -9.43 6.83 2.90
CA GLU A 26 -9.18 5.39 3.05
C GLU A 26 -9.76 4.60 1.88
N GLU A 27 -10.99 4.94 1.47
CA GLU A 27 -11.69 4.28 0.37
C GLU A 27 -10.88 4.30 -0.94
N VAL A 28 -10.24 5.45 -1.24
CA VAL A 28 -9.39 5.60 -2.42
C VAL A 28 -8.10 4.81 -2.25
N ALA A 29 -7.50 4.82 -1.06
CA ALA A 29 -6.29 4.04 -0.78
C ALA A 29 -6.54 2.53 -0.91
N ARG A 30 -7.69 2.03 -0.44
CA ARG A 30 -8.11 0.62 -0.59
C ARG A 30 -8.43 0.24 -2.04
N ASP A 31 -8.96 1.16 -2.83
CA ASP A 31 -9.11 0.96 -4.28
C ASP A 31 -7.74 0.81 -4.97
N LYS A 32 -6.80 1.71 -4.65
CA LYS A 32 -5.42 1.66 -5.17
C LYS A 32 -4.68 0.41 -4.73
N PHE A 33 -4.86 -0.04 -3.50
CA PHE A 33 -4.31 -1.30 -3.01
C PHE A 33 -4.75 -2.48 -3.90
N ARG A 34 -6.06 -2.66 -4.13
CA ARG A 34 -6.58 -3.75 -4.98
C ARG A 34 -6.07 -3.68 -6.40
N ARG A 35 -5.95 -2.46 -6.94
CA ARG A 35 -5.39 -2.24 -8.27
C ARG A 35 -3.92 -2.63 -8.35
N TRP A 36 -3.09 -2.24 -7.38
CA TRP A 36 -1.68 -2.62 -7.33
C TRP A 36 -1.49 -4.12 -7.16
N VAL A 37 -2.33 -4.78 -6.37
CA VAL A 37 -2.33 -6.25 -6.29
C VAL A 37 -2.57 -6.88 -7.67
N GLY A 38 -3.53 -6.37 -8.44
CA GLY A 38 -3.77 -6.86 -9.81
C GLY A 38 -2.67 -6.54 -10.82
N GLU A 39 -2.07 -5.34 -10.74
CA GLU A 39 -1.04 -4.88 -11.67
C GLU A 39 0.34 -5.48 -11.37
N TYR A 40 0.66 -5.67 -10.08
CA TYR A 40 2.00 -5.96 -9.60
C TYR A 40 2.11 -7.27 -8.82
N GLY A 41 1.01 -7.91 -8.46
CA GLY A 41 1.02 -9.16 -7.67
C GLY A 41 1.73 -10.32 -8.37
N SER A 42 1.78 -10.31 -9.71
CA SER A 42 2.54 -11.32 -10.46
C SER A 42 4.06 -11.12 -10.41
N MET A 43 4.57 -10.01 -9.85
CA MET A 43 6.00 -9.78 -9.73
C MET A 43 6.62 -10.63 -8.62
N PRO A 44 7.78 -11.27 -8.85
CA PRO A 44 8.45 -12.09 -7.84
C PRO A 44 8.78 -11.28 -6.58
N GLY A 45 8.35 -11.79 -5.43
CA GLY A 45 8.58 -11.15 -4.13
C GLY A 45 7.84 -9.83 -3.95
N ALA A 46 6.78 -9.58 -4.72
CA ALA A 46 5.92 -8.42 -4.57
C ALA A 46 5.20 -8.46 -3.22
N ARG A 47 5.25 -7.34 -2.50
CA ARG A 47 4.50 -7.09 -1.29
C ARG A 47 3.84 -5.72 -1.39
N VAL A 48 2.53 -5.67 -1.19
CA VAL A 48 1.77 -4.41 -1.15
C VAL A 48 1.27 -4.21 0.26
N THR A 49 1.46 -3.02 0.82
CA THR A 49 1.14 -2.73 2.22
C THR A 49 0.39 -1.40 2.27
N LEU A 50 -0.78 -1.38 2.90
CA LEU A 50 -1.57 -0.18 3.14
C LEU A 50 -1.58 0.13 4.64
N THR A 51 -1.05 1.29 5.01
CA THR A 51 -0.91 1.75 6.39
C THR A 51 -1.68 3.05 6.59
N ASP A 52 -2.32 3.21 7.74
CA ASP A 52 -2.77 4.49 8.25
C ASP A 52 -1.64 5.14 9.05
N ASP A 53 -1.08 6.24 8.55
CA ASP A 53 0.05 6.93 9.19
C ASP A 53 -0.35 7.64 10.48
N GLU A 54 -1.62 8.06 10.60
CA GLU A 54 -2.10 8.78 11.79
C GLU A 54 -2.20 7.84 12.99
N THR A 55 -2.69 6.62 12.77
CA THR A 55 -2.81 5.61 13.83
C THR A 55 -1.64 4.63 13.86
N SER A 56 -0.75 4.67 12.85
CA SER A 56 0.27 3.65 12.60
C SER A 56 -0.29 2.23 12.40
N ASP A 57 -1.56 2.10 12.00
CA ASP A 57 -2.21 0.80 11.80
C ASP A 57 -1.93 0.22 10.41
N LEU A 58 -1.66 -1.08 10.37
CA LEU A 58 -1.65 -1.84 9.13
C LEU A 58 -3.09 -2.18 8.71
N LEU A 59 -3.60 -1.51 7.68
CA LEU A 59 -4.98 -1.68 7.22
C LEU A 59 -5.17 -2.85 6.26
N ALA A 60 -4.12 -3.18 5.47
CA ALA A 60 -4.10 -4.32 4.56
C ALA A 60 -2.67 -4.67 4.15
N THR A 61 -2.40 -5.93 3.85
CA THR A 61 -1.13 -6.37 3.26
C THR A 61 -1.40 -7.47 2.25
N TRP A 62 -0.66 -7.49 1.14
CA TRP A 62 -0.72 -8.54 0.13
C TRP A 62 0.70 -9.01 -0.21
N PRO A 63 0.95 -10.32 -0.39
CA PRO A 63 0.02 -11.40 -0.06
C PRO A 63 -0.33 -11.34 1.43
N ASP A 64 -1.60 -11.61 1.76
CA ASP A 64 -2.06 -11.71 3.15
C ASP A 64 -1.30 -12.89 3.77
N GLY A 65 -0.18 -12.58 4.43
CA GLY A 65 0.68 -13.58 5.03
C GLY A 65 -0.11 -14.29 6.12
N GLN A 66 -0.67 -15.45 5.81
CA GLN A 66 -0.99 -16.49 6.78
C GLN A 66 0.28 -17.19 7.23
#